data_AF-Q8CFW5-F1
#
_entry.id   AF-Q8CFW5-F1
#
_cell.length_a   1.000
_cell.length_b   1.000
_cell.length_c   1.000
_cell.angle_alpha   90.00
_cell.angle_beta   90.00
_cell.angle_gamma   90.00
#
_symmetry.space_group_name_H-M   'P 1'
#
loop_
_entity.id
_entity.type
_entity.pdbx_description
1 polymer ?
#
loop_
_entity_poly.entity_id
_entity_poly.type
_entity_poly.pdbx_seq_one_letter_code
_entity_poly.pdbx_strand_id
1 'polypeptide(L)'
;WVSVLSDAWNPSPLPETQSMAVCLLFMMVLLAKEAQLVDEPDSPLLSLLGQTSSLSWHLVDLVSYQSVLGYFSSHYPPSVVLANDCSSELIVKLLKVSAGLSAHADGRKHVDIVPKCQAFTHQMVQFLSALEQTGKITFPALEREISKLLDDIIIFNPPDMDSQTRHMALSSFFVEVLMMMNNAAVPTAEFLAVSIRTWIGQRVHGLIVLPLLTAACQSLASVRHMAEITEACIMAYFKESSLDQNLGWGPVLVSLQVPQLTARDFLEECLALGSCLTLYVYLLQCLNSEQTVKNDMKMLLVVSGWLEQVYPSSAQEEAKLFLWWHQILQLSLIQLEQNDSVLTESVIRILLMLQSRQSLMAEERLSSGILGAIGLGRRSPLSNRFRVAARSMAAFLLVQVPAEDQIRLKPSSELHLAPKAQQVLTALESMTLSKQYVEYQDQILHALQFIRHPGHCLQNGKSFLALLVNRLYPEVHYLDNIR
;
A
#
# COMPACT_ATOMS: atom_id res chain seq x y z
N TRP A 1 27.52 -38.17 -5.60
CA TRP A 1 26.25 -37.65 -6.17
C TRP A 1 26.46 -36.83 -7.44
N VAL A 2 27.39 -35.87 -7.52
CA VAL A 2 27.64 -35.09 -8.76
C VAL A 2 27.91 -35.97 -10.00
N SER A 3 28.68 -37.06 -9.86
CA SER A 3 28.91 -38.03 -10.94
C SER A 3 27.71 -38.94 -11.24
N VAL A 4 26.83 -39.15 -10.26
CA VAL A 4 25.68 -40.07 -10.32
C VAL A 4 24.44 -39.36 -10.85
N LEU A 5 24.30 -38.08 -10.54
CA LEU A 5 23.26 -37.18 -11.02
C LEU A 5 23.77 -36.30 -12.17
N SER A 6 24.88 -36.65 -12.83
CA SER A 6 25.42 -35.86 -13.95
C SER A 6 24.38 -35.67 -15.07
N ASP A 7 23.47 -36.63 -15.20
CA ASP A 7 22.34 -36.57 -16.12
C ASP A 7 21.27 -35.52 -15.72
N ALA A 8 21.23 -35.08 -14.45
CA ALA A 8 20.27 -34.07 -13.98
C ALA A 8 20.45 -32.70 -14.66
N TRP A 9 21.64 -32.44 -15.19
CA TRP A 9 21.96 -31.25 -15.96
C TRP A 9 21.62 -31.39 -17.45
N ASN A 10 21.16 -32.56 -17.93
CA ASN A 10 20.67 -32.71 -19.30
C ASN A 10 19.29 -32.03 -19.47
N PRO A 11 18.95 -31.52 -20.67
CA PRO A 11 17.65 -30.90 -20.93
C PRO A 11 16.48 -31.90 -20.88
N SER A 12 16.76 -33.19 -21.05
CA SER A 12 15.81 -34.31 -20.95
C SER A 12 16.45 -35.44 -20.11
N PRO A 13 16.48 -35.29 -18.78
CA PRO A 13 17.06 -36.29 -17.89
C PRO A 13 16.25 -37.60 -17.92
N LEU A 14 16.93 -38.70 -17.64
CA LEU A 14 16.36 -40.04 -17.53
C LEU A 14 15.39 -40.13 -16.34
N PRO A 15 14.30 -40.92 -16.44
CA PRO A 15 13.37 -41.13 -15.33
C PRO A 15 14.04 -41.66 -14.05
N GLU A 16 15.10 -42.46 -14.19
CA GLU A 16 15.90 -42.95 -13.08
C GLU A 16 16.57 -41.80 -12.33
N THR A 17 17.13 -40.82 -13.05
CA THR A 17 17.73 -39.61 -12.46
C THR A 17 16.72 -38.80 -11.66
N GLN A 18 15.48 -38.72 -12.15
CA GLN A 18 14.38 -38.07 -11.45
C GLN A 18 14.07 -38.76 -10.11
N SER A 19 13.93 -40.09 -10.15
CA SER A 19 13.67 -40.91 -8.96
C SER A 19 14.82 -40.81 -7.94
N MET A 20 16.07 -40.77 -8.42
CA MET A 20 17.24 -40.59 -7.56
C MET A 20 17.28 -39.21 -6.90
N ALA A 21 16.87 -38.15 -7.60
CA ALA A 21 16.74 -36.81 -7.01
C ALA A 21 15.70 -36.77 -5.88
N VAL A 22 14.53 -37.40 -6.08
CA VAL A 22 13.49 -37.52 -5.06
C VAL A 22 14.00 -38.30 -3.84
N CYS A 23 14.61 -39.47 -4.06
CA CYS A 23 15.19 -40.28 -3.00
C CYS A 23 16.28 -39.50 -2.24
N LEU A 24 17.13 -38.76 -2.95
CA LEU A 24 18.17 -37.96 -2.32
C LEU A 24 17.57 -36.87 -1.42
N LEU A 25 16.58 -36.12 -1.91
CA LEU A 25 15.91 -35.09 -1.10
C LEU A 25 15.33 -35.71 0.17
N PHE A 26 14.57 -36.79 0.03
CA PHE A 26 13.95 -37.48 1.16
C PHE A 26 14.99 -38.00 2.16
N MET A 27 16.07 -38.63 1.67
CA MET A 27 17.15 -39.13 2.51
C MET A 27 17.88 -38.01 3.25
N MET A 28 18.12 -36.86 2.61
CA MET A 28 18.73 -35.71 3.27
C MET A 28 17.83 -35.18 4.41
N VAL A 29 16.52 -35.09 4.18
CA VAL A 29 15.55 -34.68 5.20
C VAL A 29 15.43 -35.72 6.32
N LEU A 30 15.55 -37.01 6.02
CA LEU A 30 15.49 -38.05 7.03
C LEU A 30 16.75 -38.03 7.92
N LEU A 31 17.94 -37.98 7.31
CA LEU A 31 19.21 -38.07 8.03
C LEU A 31 19.54 -36.81 8.83
N ALA A 32 19.13 -35.63 8.38
CA ALA A 32 19.41 -34.35 9.07
C ALA A 32 18.77 -34.22 10.46
N LYS A 33 17.86 -35.13 10.81
CA LYS A 33 17.25 -35.24 12.14
C LYS A 33 18.08 -36.07 13.12
N GLU A 34 18.94 -36.96 12.61
CA GLU A 34 19.66 -37.93 13.44
C GLU A 34 20.83 -37.26 14.15
N ALA A 35 20.65 -36.96 15.45
CA ALA A 35 21.66 -36.27 16.28
C ALA A 35 23.04 -36.94 16.24
N GLN A 36 23.09 -38.27 16.15
CA GLN A 36 24.35 -39.03 16.05
C GLN A 36 25.17 -38.68 14.80
N LEU A 37 24.52 -38.28 13.71
CA LEU A 37 25.17 -37.90 12.46
C LEU A 37 25.46 -36.38 12.39
N VAL A 38 24.63 -35.58 13.06
CA VAL A 38 24.72 -34.11 13.05
C VAL A 38 25.75 -33.60 14.05
N ASP A 39 25.79 -34.19 15.25
CA ASP A 39 26.64 -33.73 16.36
C ASP A 39 28.09 -34.26 16.26
N GLU A 40 28.39 -35.04 15.22
CA GLU A 40 29.75 -35.51 14.93
C GLU A 40 30.67 -34.33 14.54
N PRO A 41 31.87 -34.20 15.14
CA PRO A 41 32.85 -33.20 14.70
C PRO A 41 33.16 -33.37 13.22
N ASP A 42 33.14 -32.27 12.46
CA ASP A 42 33.31 -32.27 11.00
C ASP A 42 32.30 -33.18 10.26
N SER A 43 31.06 -33.24 10.75
CA SER A 43 29.96 -34.05 10.20
C SER A 43 29.95 -34.06 8.66
N PRO A 44 30.22 -35.20 8.02
CA PRO A 44 30.14 -35.35 6.57
C PRO A 44 28.73 -35.07 6.04
N LEU A 45 27.70 -35.28 6.88
CA LEU A 45 26.31 -35.01 6.55
C LEU A 45 26.06 -33.50 6.43
N LEU A 46 26.56 -32.67 7.36
CA LEU A 46 26.43 -31.22 7.26
C LEU A 46 27.16 -30.67 6.03
N SER A 47 28.35 -31.21 5.72
CA SER A 47 29.05 -30.86 4.48
C SER A 47 28.22 -31.24 3.24
N LEU A 48 27.58 -32.41 3.25
CA LEU A 48 26.73 -32.85 2.14
C LEU A 48 25.48 -31.97 1.99
N LEU A 49 24.81 -31.63 3.08
CA LEU A 49 23.67 -30.70 3.10
C LEU A 49 24.06 -29.28 2.65
N GLY A 50 25.28 -28.84 2.91
CA GLY A 50 25.80 -27.59 2.34
C GLY A 50 25.85 -27.64 0.80
N GLN A 51 26.29 -28.77 0.25
CA GLN A 51 26.45 -28.99 -1.19
C GLN A 51 25.13 -29.27 -1.92
N THR A 52 24.11 -29.80 -1.24
CA THR A 52 22.82 -30.14 -1.88
C THR A 52 22.08 -28.91 -2.42
N SER A 53 22.41 -27.71 -1.94
CA SER A 53 21.88 -26.45 -2.47
C SER A 53 22.28 -26.15 -3.92
N SER A 54 23.29 -26.82 -4.49
CA SER A 54 23.69 -26.64 -5.90
C SER A 54 23.08 -27.67 -6.86
N LEU A 55 22.16 -28.52 -6.37
CA LEU A 55 21.53 -29.55 -7.18
C LEU A 55 20.30 -29.04 -7.93
N SER A 56 20.04 -29.66 -9.07
CA SER A 56 18.90 -29.38 -9.94
C SER A 56 17.59 -29.96 -9.37
N TRP A 57 17.01 -29.29 -8.38
CA TRP A 57 15.78 -29.74 -7.70
C TRP A 57 14.50 -29.65 -8.52
N HIS A 58 14.58 -29.13 -9.74
CA HIS A 58 13.47 -29.13 -10.68
C HIS A 58 12.98 -30.52 -11.08
N LEU A 59 13.80 -31.56 -10.86
CA LEU A 59 13.45 -32.94 -11.13
C LEU A 59 12.46 -33.52 -10.11
N VAL A 60 12.44 -33.00 -8.89
CA VAL A 60 11.44 -33.39 -7.91
C VAL A 60 10.10 -32.85 -8.40
N ASP A 61 9.06 -33.66 -8.55
CA ASP A 61 7.73 -33.15 -8.91
C ASP A 61 7.00 -32.57 -7.67
N LEU A 62 5.86 -31.91 -7.89
CA LEU A 62 5.07 -31.37 -6.79
C LEU A 62 4.66 -32.45 -5.76
N VAL A 63 4.21 -33.62 -6.22
CA VAL A 63 3.68 -34.68 -5.36
C VAL A 63 4.77 -35.24 -4.43
N SER A 64 5.96 -35.47 -4.98
CA SER A 64 7.13 -35.92 -4.23
C SER A 64 7.59 -34.86 -3.25
N TYR A 65 7.60 -33.58 -3.66
CA TYR A 65 7.97 -32.47 -2.79
C TYR A 65 7.01 -32.33 -1.60
N GLN A 66 5.69 -32.41 -1.84
CA GLN A 66 4.69 -32.42 -0.78
C GLN A 66 4.83 -33.62 0.17
N SER A 67 5.21 -34.78 -0.36
CA SER A 67 5.50 -35.96 0.48
C SER A 67 6.69 -35.74 1.40
N VAL A 68 7.76 -35.10 0.91
CA VAL A 68 8.92 -34.68 1.73
C VAL A 68 8.50 -33.65 2.78
N LEU A 69 7.71 -32.65 2.42
CA LEU A 69 7.19 -31.66 3.37
C LEU A 69 6.29 -32.29 4.43
N GLY A 70 5.46 -33.26 4.06
CA GLY A 70 4.64 -34.02 5.02
C GLY A 70 5.48 -34.80 6.03
N TYR A 71 6.58 -35.41 5.58
CA TYR A 71 7.56 -36.04 6.47
C TYR A 71 8.19 -35.00 7.41
N PHE A 72 8.69 -33.89 6.84
CA PHE A 72 9.29 -32.79 7.59
C PHE A 72 8.33 -32.25 8.67
N SER A 73 7.09 -31.95 8.29
CA SER A 73 6.04 -31.47 9.19
C SER A 73 5.76 -32.40 10.36
N SER A 74 5.82 -33.72 10.13
CA SER A 74 5.45 -34.73 11.13
C SER A 74 6.61 -35.12 12.05
N HIS A 75 7.85 -34.94 11.60
CA HIS A 75 9.04 -35.48 12.27
C HIS A 75 9.98 -34.41 12.83
N TYR A 76 9.88 -33.16 12.39
CA TYR A 76 10.69 -32.05 12.91
C TYR A 76 9.90 -31.21 13.92
N PRO A 77 10.54 -30.70 14.99
CA PRO A 77 9.90 -29.74 15.86
C PRO A 77 9.70 -28.41 15.11
N PRO A 78 8.62 -27.66 15.35
CA PRO A 78 8.41 -26.35 14.71
C PRO A 78 9.58 -25.37 14.90
N SER A 79 10.34 -25.50 15.98
CA SER A 79 11.52 -24.64 16.24
C SER A 79 12.64 -24.73 15.20
N VAL A 80 12.62 -25.74 14.32
CA VAL A 80 13.57 -25.87 13.21
C VAL A 80 13.59 -24.64 12.29
N VAL A 81 12.44 -23.95 12.12
CA VAL A 81 12.39 -22.75 11.26
C VAL A 81 13.07 -21.53 11.86
N LEU A 82 13.40 -21.57 13.15
CA LEU A 82 14.20 -20.52 13.78
C LEU A 82 15.69 -20.60 13.39
N ALA A 83 16.12 -21.73 12.81
CA ALA A 83 17.48 -21.97 12.32
C ALA A 83 18.56 -21.61 13.35
N ASN A 84 18.39 -22.07 14.60
CA ASN A 84 19.31 -21.78 15.71
C ASN A 84 20.60 -22.61 15.67
N ASP A 85 20.64 -23.67 14.87
CA ASP A 85 21.77 -24.58 14.67
C ASP A 85 22.02 -24.83 13.18
N CYS A 86 23.22 -25.29 12.83
CA CYS A 86 23.63 -25.50 11.44
C CYS A 86 22.77 -26.53 10.70
N SER A 87 22.29 -27.58 11.37
CA SER A 87 21.43 -28.58 10.70
C SER A 87 20.09 -27.97 10.32
N SER A 88 19.46 -27.27 11.27
CA SER A 88 18.20 -26.54 11.05
C SER A 88 18.31 -25.49 9.94
N GLU A 89 19.41 -24.74 9.88
CA GLU A 89 19.65 -23.78 8.80
C GLU A 89 19.77 -24.47 7.43
N LEU A 90 20.57 -25.53 7.35
CA LEU A 90 20.82 -26.24 6.10
C LEU A 90 19.59 -26.98 5.59
N ILE A 91 18.77 -27.57 6.47
CA ILE A 91 17.55 -28.28 6.05
C ILE A 91 16.48 -27.31 5.54
N VAL A 92 16.28 -26.18 6.22
CA VAL A 92 15.33 -25.14 5.76
C VAL A 92 15.81 -24.55 4.44
N LYS A 93 17.12 -24.30 4.29
CA LYS A 93 17.73 -23.86 3.02
C LYS A 93 17.52 -24.89 1.91
N LEU A 94 17.74 -26.17 2.17
CA LEU A 94 17.54 -27.25 1.19
C LEU A 94 16.09 -27.29 0.70
N LEU A 95 15.12 -27.27 1.62
CA LEU A 95 13.70 -27.25 1.28
C LEU A 95 13.33 -26.00 0.47
N LYS A 96 13.84 -24.83 0.88
CA LYS A 96 13.62 -23.56 0.15
C LYS A 96 14.15 -23.61 -1.29
N VAL A 97 15.39 -24.05 -1.48
CA VAL A 97 16.00 -24.19 -2.82
C VAL A 97 15.24 -25.24 -3.63
N SER A 98 14.81 -26.32 -2.99
CA SER A 98 14.04 -27.38 -3.63
C SER A 98 12.64 -26.94 -4.10
N ALA A 99 12.06 -25.97 -3.40
CA ALA A 99 10.83 -25.30 -3.79
C ALA A 99 11.00 -24.38 -5.01
N GLY A 100 12.22 -23.86 -5.22
CA GLY A 100 12.55 -22.89 -6.26
C GLY A 100 12.44 -21.43 -5.81
N LEU A 101 12.36 -21.16 -4.49
CA LEU A 101 12.25 -19.80 -3.94
C LEU A 101 13.60 -19.08 -3.84
N SER A 102 14.71 -19.75 -4.19
CA SER A 102 16.06 -19.16 -4.23
C SER A 102 16.41 -18.65 -5.64
N ALA A 103 17.04 -17.49 -5.72
CA ALA A 103 17.46 -16.84 -6.96
C ALA A 103 18.54 -17.64 -7.70
N HIS A 104 18.11 -18.54 -8.59
CA HIS A 104 18.74 -18.90 -9.87
C HIS A 104 17.89 -19.99 -10.53
N ALA A 105 16.87 -19.57 -11.29
CA ALA A 105 16.24 -20.46 -12.24
C ALA A 105 17.18 -20.56 -13.45
N ASP A 106 17.76 -21.73 -13.68
CA ASP A 106 18.60 -22.06 -14.83
C ASP A 106 17.79 -22.03 -16.14
N GLY A 107 17.15 -20.92 -16.52
CA GLY A 107 16.46 -20.70 -17.80
C GLY A 107 15.44 -21.78 -18.25
N ARG A 108 15.12 -22.74 -17.38
CA ARG A 108 14.30 -23.92 -17.67
C ARG A 108 12.91 -23.71 -17.11
N LYS A 109 11.90 -24.05 -17.92
CA LYS A 109 10.50 -24.00 -17.50
C LYS A 109 10.24 -25.03 -16.41
N HIS A 110 10.08 -24.55 -15.18
CA HIS A 110 9.70 -25.37 -14.03
C HIS A 110 8.19 -25.28 -13.83
N VAL A 111 7.45 -26.26 -14.37
CA VAL A 111 5.98 -26.27 -14.35
C VAL A 111 5.42 -26.19 -12.92
N ASP A 112 6.10 -26.82 -11.96
CA ASP A 112 5.64 -26.95 -10.58
C ASP A 112 6.25 -25.92 -9.61
N ILE A 113 6.99 -24.91 -10.10
CA ILE A 113 7.74 -23.99 -9.21
C ILE A 113 6.82 -23.19 -8.30
N VAL A 114 5.71 -22.67 -8.84
CA VAL A 114 4.73 -21.88 -8.09
C VAL A 114 4.08 -22.71 -6.98
N PRO A 115 3.45 -23.88 -7.25
CA PRO A 115 2.81 -24.65 -6.20
C PRO A 115 3.80 -25.20 -5.16
N LYS A 116 5.05 -25.50 -5.53
CA LYS A 116 6.07 -25.88 -4.54
C LYS A 116 6.48 -24.72 -3.62
N CYS A 117 6.69 -23.53 -4.18
CA CYS A 117 6.97 -22.32 -3.41
C CYS A 117 5.82 -22.04 -2.44
N GLN A 118 4.57 -22.14 -2.90
CA GLN A 118 3.40 -21.99 -2.03
C GLN A 118 3.41 -23.03 -0.90
N ALA A 119 3.64 -24.31 -1.22
CA ALA A 119 3.67 -25.37 -0.21
C ALA A 119 4.79 -25.16 0.83
N PHE A 120 5.95 -24.68 0.41
CA PHE A 120 7.03 -24.30 1.32
C PHE A 120 6.61 -23.15 2.24
N THR A 121 6.14 -22.03 1.69
CA THR A 121 5.71 -20.85 2.46
C THR A 121 4.62 -21.24 3.46
N HIS A 122 3.64 -22.03 3.02
CA HIS A 122 2.58 -22.57 3.87
C HIS A 122 3.16 -23.36 5.06
N GLN A 123 4.09 -24.29 4.81
CA GLN A 123 4.72 -25.09 5.87
C GLN A 123 5.49 -24.22 6.88
N MET A 124 6.18 -23.18 6.41
CA MET A 124 6.91 -22.25 7.30
C MET A 124 5.93 -21.47 8.19
N VAL A 125 4.84 -20.96 7.62
CA VAL A 125 3.79 -20.26 8.36
C VAL A 125 3.11 -21.17 9.38
N GLN A 126 2.84 -22.44 9.03
CA GLN A 126 2.29 -23.42 9.97
C GLN A 126 3.20 -23.61 11.18
N PHE A 127 4.51 -23.76 10.97
CA PHE A 127 5.46 -23.92 12.08
C PHE A 127 5.58 -22.66 12.94
N LEU A 128 5.63 -21.47 12.32
CA LEU A 128 5.61 -20.20 13.07
C LEU A 128 4.31 -20.03 13.88
N SER A 129 3.17 -20.40 13.31
CA SER A 129 1.87 -20.38 14.00
C SER A 129 1.85 -21.36 15.18
N ALA A 130 2.39 -22.58 15.02
CA ALA A 130 2.49 -23.55 16.11
C ALA A 130 3.42 -23.06 17.24
N LEU A 131 4.51 -22.39 16.91
CA LEU A 131 5.41 -21.80 17.91
C LEU A 131 4.72 -20.66 18.67
N GLU A 132 3.94 -19.83 17.99
CA GLU A 132 3.17 -18.75 18.60
C GLU A 132 2.11 -19.29 19.56
N GLN A 133 1.31 -20.26 19.11
CA GLN A 133 0.26 -20.89 19.92
C GLN A 133 0.80 -21.61 21.17
N THR A 134 2.04 -22.09 21.09
CA THR A 134 2.73 -22.74 22.23
C THR A 134 3.54 -21.78 23.08
N GLY A 135 3.59 -20.48 22.75
CA GLY A 135 4.38 -19.48 23.46
C GLY A 135 5.90 -19.68 23.35
N LYS A 136 6.36 -20.42 22.34
CA LYS A 136 7.78 -20.80 22.14
C LYS A 136 8.52 -19.87 21.18
N ILE A 137 7.91 -18.76 20.77
CA ILE A 137 8.54 -17.73 19.93
C ILE A 137 8.26 -16.35 20.51
N THR A 138 9.29 -15.50 20.48
CA THR A 138 9.20 -14.09 20.88
C THR A 138 8.81 -13.23 19.68
N PHE A 139 8.17 -12.08 19.90
CA PHE A 139 7.84 -11.13 18.83
C PHE A 139 9.03 -10.75 17.91
N PRO A 140 10.24 -10.41 18.40
CA PRO A 140 11.35 -10.09 17.51
C PRO A 140 11.81 -11.26 16.63
N ALA A 141 11.79 -12.48 17.17
CA ALA A 141 12.11 -13.67 16.40
C ALA A 141 11.05 -13.95 15.32
N LEU A 142 9.77 -13.76 15.66
CA LEU A 142 8.67 -13.90 14.71
C LEU A 142 8.75 -12.86 13.58
N GLU A 143 8.94 -11.59 13.91
CA GLU A 143 9.14 -10.50 12.95
C GLU A 143 10.28 -10.82 11.98
N ARG A 144 11.41 -11.32 12.50
CA ARG A 144 12.57 -11.69 11.70
C ARG A 144 12.26 -12.81 10.70
N GLU A 145 11.62 -13.89 11.13
CA GLU A 145 11.31 -15.01 10.22
C GLU A 145 10.22 -14.64 9.21
N ILE A 146 9.21 -13.87 9.61
CA ILE A 146 8.19 -13.36 8.66
C ILE A 146 8.82 -12.41 7.64
N SER A 147 9.70 -11.50 8.06
CA SER A 147 10.40 -10.60 7.14
C SER A 147 11.27 -11.36 6.14
N LYS A 148 11.95 -12.43 6.57
CA LYS A 148 12.72 -13.30 5.66
C LYS A 148 11.83 -13.99 4.63
N LEU A 149 10.66 -14.51 5.03
CA LEU A 149 9.71 -15.12 4.10
C LEU A 149 9.20 -14.10 3.08
N LEU A 150 8.86 -12.89 3.54
CA LEU A 150 8.42 -11.81 2.67
C LEU A 150 9.55 -11.38 1.71
N ASP A 151 10.79 -11.30 2.18
CA ASP A 151 11.98 -11.02 1.35
C ASP A 151 12.19 -12.12 0.30
N ASP A 152 12.06 -13.40 0.68
CA ASP A 152 12.17 -14.53 -0.25
C ASP A 152 11.07 -14.46 -1.34
N ILE A 153 9.84 -14.04 -1.00
CA ILE A 153 8.73 -13.86 -1.97
C ILE A 153 9.04 -12.74 -2.97
N ILE A 154 9.58 -11.59 -2.56
CA ILE A 154 9.87 -10.50 -3.50
C ILE A 154 11.10 -10.77 -4.37
N ILE A 155 12.05 -11.58 -3.88
CA ILE A 155 13.21 -12.04 -4.65
C ILE A 155 12.77 -13.07 -5.71
N PHE A 156 11.68 -13.80 -5.45
CA PHE A 156 11.13 -14.76 -6.39
C PHE A 156 10.63 -14.09 -7.66
N ASN A 157 11.42 -14.20 -8.73
CA ASN A 157 11.08 -13.73 -10.06
C ASN A 157 11.16 -14.89 -11.05
N PRO A 158 10.07 -15.68 -11.20
CA PRO A 158 10.07 -16.83 -12.09
C PRO A 158 10.22 -16.34 -13.54
N PRO A 159 11.25 -16.81 -14.28
CA PRO A 159 11.38 -16.49 -15.69
C PRO A 159 10.19 -17.06 -16.47
N ASP A 160 9.86 -16.45 -17.60
CA ASP A 160 8.85 -16.93 -18.56
C ASP A 160 7.38 -16.90 -18.11
N MET A 161 7.03 -16.17 -17.03
CA MET A 161 5.64 -15.90 -16.66
C MET A 161 5.18 -14.53 -17.16
N ASP A 162 3.97 -14.47 -17.72
CA ASP A 162 3.31 -13.20 -18.01
C ASP A 162 2.97 -12.43 -16.72
N SER A 163 2.68 -11.14 -16.86
CA SER A 163 2.46 -10.25 -15.71
C SER A 163 1.29 -10.67 -14.83
N GLN A 164 0.21 -11.21 -15.40
CA GLN A 164 -0.98 -11.58 -14.64
C GLN A 164 -0.75 -12.88 -13.88
N THR A 165 -0.17 -13.89 -14.52
CA THR A 165 0.14 -15.16 -13.84
C THR A 165 1.17 -14.95 -12.73
N ARG A 166 2.17 -14.08 -12.94
CA ARG A 166 3.13 -13.70 -11.89
C ARG A 166 2.47 -12.98 -10.73
N HIS A 167 1.54 -12.06 -11.00
CA HIS A 167 0.76 -11.37 -9.97
C HIS A 167 -0.03 -12.36 -9.11
N MET A 168 -0.73 -13.30 -9.74
CA MET A 168 -1.52 -14.32 -9.02
C MET A 168 -0.64 -15.25 -8.19
N ALA A 169 0.52 -15.66 -8.71
CA ALA A 169 1.47 -16.48 -7.98
C ALA A 169 1.99 -15.77 -6.72
N LEU A 170 2.50 -14.54 -6.86
CA LEU A 170 2.98 -13.75 -5.72
C LEU A 170 1.86 -13.47 -4.71
N SER A 171 0.65 -13.15 -5.19
CA SER A 171 -0.52 -12.95 -4.34
C SER A 171 -0.81 -14.20 -3.51
N SER A 172 -0.75 -15.40 -4.11
CA SER A 172 -0.96 -16.65 -3.37
C SER A 172 0.07 -16.87 -2.26
N PHE A 173 1.32 -16.46 -2.46
CA PHE A 173 2.36 -16.60 -1.43
C PHE A 173 2.17 -15.60 -0.29
N PHE A 174 1.81 -14.35 -0.62
CA PHE A 174 1.47 -13.36 0.39
C PHE A 174 0.23 -13.75 1.19
N VAL A 175 -0.76 -14.40 0.56
CA VAL A 175 -1.92 -14.96 1.27
C VAL A 175 -1.47 -15.95 2.34
N GLU A 176 -0.54 -16.86 2.04
CA GLU A 176 -0.04 -17.81 3.06
C GLU A 176 0.54 -17.07 4.27
N VAL A 177 1.33 -16.03 4.06
CA VAL A 177 1.93 -15.25 5.17
C VAL A 177 0.86 -14.47 5.95
N LEU A 178 -0.06 -13.79 5.26
CA LEU A 178 -1.11 -12.99 5.90
C LEU A 178 -2.12 -13.84 6.67
N MET A 179 -2.36 -15.08 6.24
CA MET A 179 -3.23 -16.03 6.95
C MET A 179 -2.73 -16.35 8.37
N MET A 180 -1.45 -16.11 8.67
CA MET A 180 -0.95 -16.21 10.05
C MET A 180 -1.69 -15.24 10.98
N MET A 181 -1.97 -14.01 10.52
CA MET A 181 -2.63 -12.98 11.33
C MET A 181 -4.05 -13.39 11.72
N ASN A 182 -4.75 -14.14 10.87
CA ASN A 182 -6.11 -14.61 11.12
C ASN A 182 -6.18 -15.68 12.23
N ASN A 183 -5.10 -16.44 12.41
CA ASN A 183 -5.05 -17.59 13.32
C ASN A 183 -4.23 -17.32 14.58
N ALA A 184 -3.56 -16.17 14.66
CA ALA A 184 -2.73 -15.77 15.78
C ALA A 184 -3.56 -15.17 16.93
N ALA A 185 -2.99 -15.15 18.14
CA ALA A 185 -3.60 -14.39 19.24
C ALA A 185 -3.63 -12.89 18.92
N VAL A 186 -4.62 -12.17 19.46
CA VAL A 186 -4.82 -10.73 19.19
C VAL A 186 -3.53 -9.89 19.36
N PRO A 187 -2.75 -10.02 20.45
CA PRO A 187 -1.51 -9.23 20.60
C PRO A 187 -0.49 -9.50 19.50
N THR A 188 -0.40 -10.76 19.05
CA THR A 188 0.50 -11.17 17.96
C THR A 188 0.01 -10.62 16.63
N ALA A 189 -1.29 -10.69 16.34
CA ALA A 189 -1.86 -10.15 15.12
C ALA A 189 -1.64 -8.62 15.00
N GLU A 190 -1.84 -7.87 16.09
CA GLU A 190 -1.54 -6.43 16.15
C GLU A 190 -0.04 -6.14 15.93
N PHE A 191 0.83 -6.92 16.57
CA PHE A 191 2.28 -6.80 16.38
C PHE A 191 2.70 -7.09 14.93
N LEU A 192 2.16 -8.14 14.32
CA LEU A 192 2.42 -8.51 12.93
C LEU A 192 1.90 -7.44 11.96
N ALA A 193 0.73 -6.85 12.20
CA ALA A 193 0.20 -5.76 11.38
C ALA A 193 1.18 -4.58 11.30
N VAL A 194 1.74 -4.16 12.44
CA VAL A 194 2.75 -3.09 12.50
C VAL A 194 4.05 -3.51 11.81
N SER A 195 4.50 -4.73 12.05
CA SER A 195 5.75 -5.28 11.48
C SER A 195 5.69 -5.35 9.95
N ILE A 196 4.59 -5.89 9.41
CA ILE A 196 4.37 -6.01 7.96
C ILE A 196 4.27 -4.64 7.30
N ARG A 197 3.56 -3.68 7.90
CA ARG A 197 3.49 -2.30 7.39
C ARG A 197 4.87 -1.63 7.36
N THR A 198 5.68 -1.87 8.39
CA THR A 198 7.06 -1.36 8.47
C THR A 198 7.91 -1.98 7.36
N TRP A 199 7.80 -3.30 7.17
CA TRP A 199 8.48 -4.02 6.09
C TRP A 199 8.08 -3.50 4.71
N ILE A 200 6.78 -3.33 4.42
CA ILE A 200 6.26 -2.75 3.17
C ILE A 200 6.92 -1.40 2.90
N GLY A 201 6.90 -0.51 3.90
CA GLY A 201 7.49 0.83 3.78
C GLY A 201 8.99 0.85 3.53
N GLN A 202 9.72 -0.23 3.86
CA GLN A 202 11.18 -0.29 3.75
C GLN A 202 11.69 -1.15 2.57
N ARG A 203 10.93 -2.15 2.13
CA ARG A 203 11.47 -3.24 1.29
C ARG A 203 10.81 -3.37 -0.07
N VAL A 204 9.60 -2.86 -0.27
CA VAL A 204 8.81 -3.12 -1.49
C VAL A 204 8.25 -1.84 -2.06
N HIS A 205 8.49 -1.58 -3.34
CA HIS A 205 8.04 -0.38 -4.05
C HIS A 205 7.54 -0.73 -5.45
N GLY A 206 6.80 0.18 -6.09
CA GLY A 206 6.32 0.01 -7.45
C GLY A 206 5.41 -1.22 -7.63
N LEU A 207 5.44 -1.83 -8.83
CA LEU A 207 4.49 -2.89 -9.23
C LEU A 207 4.52 -4.15 -8.33
N ILE A 208 5.65 -4.45 -7.70
CA ILE A 208 5.81 -5.67 -6.90
C ILE A 208 5.00 -5.66 -5.59
N VAL A 209 4.50 -4.48 -5.16
CA VAL A 209 3.61 -4.39 -3.99
C VAL A 209 2.16 -4.76 -4.29
N LEU A 210 1.76 -4.74 -5.57
CA LEU A 210 0.37 -4.94 -5.98
C LEU A 210 -0.16 -6.36 -5.70
N PRO A 211 0.63 -7.45 -5.85
CA PRO A 211 0.20 -8.77 -5.40
C PRO A 211 -0.09 -8.84 -3.89
N LEU A 212 0.68 -8.12 -3.06
CA LEU A 212 0.44 -8.04 -1.63
C LEU A 212 -0.85 -7.25 -1.30
N LEU A 213 -1.10 -6.17 -2.05
CA LEU A 213 -2.37 -5.44 -1.98
C LEU A 213 -3.57 -6.37 -2.26
N THR A 214 -3.50 -7.16 -3.34
CA THR A 214 -4.54 -8.15 -3.66
C THR A 214 -4.67 -9.22 -2.57
N ALA A 215 -3.56 -9.76 -2.08
CA ALA A 215 -3.56 -10.76 -1.01
C ALA A 215 -4.21 -10.25 0.27
N ALA A 216 -3.92 -9.02 0.68
CA ALA A 216 -4.51 -8.39 1.87
C ALA A 216 -6.03 -8.30 1.78
N CYS A 217 -6.55 -7.84 0.64
CA CYS A 217 -7.98 -7.76 0.37
C CYS A 217 -8.70 -9.12 0.40
N GLN A 218 -8.02 -10.20 -0.02
CA GLN A 218 -8.63 -11.52 -0.17
C GLN A 218 -8.55 -12.38 1.09
N SER A 219 -7.53 -12.18 1.93
CA SER A 219 -7.19 -13.12 3.00
C SER A 219 -7.43 -12.60 4.41
N LEU A 220 -7.31 -11.29 4.67
CA LEU A 220 -7.38 -10.78 6.04
C LEU A 220 -8.82 -10.77 6.57
N ALA A 221 -9.04 -11.41 7.72
CA ALA A 221 -10.35 -11.47 8.37
C ALA A 221 -10.70 -10.17 9.12
N SER A 222 -9.69 -9.45 9.61
CA SER A 222 -9.85 -8.17 10.30
C SER A 222 -9.92 -7.03 9.29
N VAL A 223 -11.05 -6.30 9.26
CA VAL A 223 -11.22 -5.11 8.42
C VAL A 223 -10.19 -4.02 8.75
N ARG A 224 -9.77 -3.93 10.02
CA ARG A 224 -8.74 -3.00 10.48
C ARG A 224 -7.38 -3.35 9.87
N HIS A 225 -6.93 -4.60 9.99
CA HIS A 225 -5.64 -5.03 9.44
C HIS A 225 -5.66 -4.92 7.91
N MET A 226 -6.77 -5.28 7.28
CA MET A 226 -6.97 -5.11 5.83
C MET A 226 -6.78 -3.65 5.43
N ALA A 227 -7.46 -2.70 6.09
CA ALA A 227 -7.37 -1.28 5.78
C ALA A 227 -5.94 -0.74 5.95
N GLU A 228 -5.27 -1.04 7.07
CA GLU A 228 -3.92 -0.55 7.33
C GLU A 228 -2.87 -1.10 6.36
N ILE A 229 -2.95 -2.39 6.00
CA ILE A 229 -2.02 -3.03 5.05
C ILE A 229 -2.30 -2.54 3.62
N THR A 230 -3.57 -2.41 3.24
CA THR A 230 -3.99 -1.88 1.93
C THR A 230 -3.46 -0.47 1.72
N GLU A 231 -3.64 0.42 2.70
CA GLU A 231 -3.13 1.80 2.65
C GLU A 231 -1.60 1.84 2.55
N ALA A 232 -0.90 0.98 3.31
CA ALA A 232 0.56 0.88 3.26
C ALA A 232 1.06 0.41 1.87
N CYS A 233 0.38 -0.56 1.26
CA CYS A 233 0.71 -1.02 -0.09
C CYS A 233 0.54 0.09 -1.14
N ILE A 234 -0.58 0.83 -1.09
CA ILE A 234 -0.82 1.94 -2.03
C ILE A 234 0.22 3.05 -1.84
N MET A 235 0.56 3.39 -0.60
CA MET A 235 1.63 4.35 -0.31
C MET A 235 2.97 3.89 -0.87
N ALA A 236 3.34 2.63 -0.67
CA ALA A 236 4.60 2.06 -1.11
C ALA A 236 4.71 1.97 -2.65
N TYR A 237 3.59 1.73 -3.34
CA TYR A 237 3.53 1.75 -4.81
C TYR A 237 4.01 3.10 -5.38
N PHE A 238 3.64 4.21 -4.75
CA PHE A 238 3.99 5.57 -5.18
C PHE A 238 5.27 6.13 -4.55
N LYS A 239 6.06 5.31 -3.83
CA LYS A 239 7.25 5.81 -3.12
C LYS A 239 8.47 5.98 -4.01
N GLU A 240 8.61 5.23 -5.10
CA GLU A 240 9.76 5.32 -6.01
C GLU A 240 9.62 6.49 -7.00
N SER A 241 10.74 7.20 -7.20
CA SER A 241 10.84 8.27 -8.18
C SER A 241 10.70 7.71 -9.60
N SER A 242 9.80 8.30 -10.36
CA SER A 242 9.34 7.99 -11.72
C SER A 242 10.41 8.07 -12.83
N LEU A 243 11.60 7.51 -12.61
CA LEU A 243 12.63 7.39 -13.64
C LEU A 243 12.25 6.33 -14.69
N ASP A 244 11.43 5.35 -14.33
CA ASP A 244 10.87 4.35 -15.24
C ASP A 244 9.33 4.39 -15.22
N GLN A 245 8.75 5.00 -16.26
CA GLN A 245 7.40 4.76 -16.80
C GLN A 245 6.17 4.93 -15.85
N ASN A 246 5.35 5.94 -16.14
CA ASN A 246 3.88 5.96 -15.99
C ASN A 246 3.27 5.16 -14.82
N LEU A 247 3.70 5.39 -13.57
CA LEU A 247 3.00 4.87 -12.39
C LEU A 247 1.67 5.62 -12.23
N GLY A 248 0.65 5.13 -12.93
CA GLY A 248 -0.71 5.62 -12.82
C GLY A 248 -1.49 4.91 -11.71
N TRP A 249 -2.72 5.38 -11.48
CA TRP A 249 -3.66 4.73 -10.58
C TRP A 249 -4.22 3.41 -11.12
N GLY A 250 -4.15 3.17 -12.44
CA GLY A 250 -4.73 2.01 -13.11
C GLY A 250 -4.37 0.65 -12.49
N PRO A 251 -3.09 0.31 -12.30
CA PRO A 251 -2.68 -0.94 -11.66
C PRO A 251 -3.21 -1.11 -10.23
N VAL A 252 -3.29 -0.02 -9.47
CA VAL A 252 -3.85 -0.03 -8.11
C VAL A 252 -5.36 -0.30 -8.14
N LEU A 253 -6.09 0.31 -9.08
CA LEU A 253 -7.53 0.08 -9.27
C LEU A 253 -7.87 -1.38 -9.58
N VAL A 254 -7.01 -2.06 -10.36
CA VAL A 254 -7.22 -3.49 -10.69
C VAL A 254 -6.87 -4.39 -9.51
N SER A 255 -5.90 -3.99 -8.70
CA SER A 255 -5.37 -4.82 -7.62
C SER A 255 -6.16 -4.72 -6.31
N LEU A 256 -6.76 -3.55 -6.02
CA LEU A 256 -7.63 -3.35 -4.86
C LEU A 256 -8.94 -4.12 -5.04
N GLN A 257 -9.25 -5.01 -4.10
CA GLN A 257 -10.51 -5.77 -4.11
C GLN A 257 -11.30 -5.46 -2.85
N VAL A 258 -12.32 -4.61 -2.95
CA VAL A 258 -13.17 -4.28 -1.80
C VAL A 258 -14.03 -5.50 -1.43
N PRO A 259 -14.03 -5.92 -0.15
CA PRO A 259 -14.76 -7.13 0.26
C PRO A 259 -16.26 -6.95 0.08
N GLN A 260 -16.90 -7.77 -0.76
CA GLN A 260 -18.30 -7.57 -1.17
C GLN A 260 -19.29 -7.66 -0.01
N LEU A 261 -19.06 -8.59 0.93
CA LEU A 261 -19.98 -8.86 2.05
C LEU A 261 -19.83 -7.86 3.20
N THR A 262 -18.67 -7.23 3.35
CA THR A 262 -18.33 -6.33 4.46
C THR A 262 -17.84 -4.96 3.96
N ALA A 263 -18.23 -4.57 2.73
CA ALA A 263 -17.77 -3.35 2.09
C ALA A 263 -18.01 -2.10 2.95
N ARG A 264 -19.18 -2.03 3.59
CA ARG A 264 -19.52 -0.90 4.46
C ARG A 264 -18.58 -0.81 5.67
N ASP A 265 -18.43 -1.90 6.41
CA ASP A 265 -17.58 -1.96 7.60
C ASP A 265 -16.12 -1.65 7.24
N PHE A 266 -15.66 -2.16 6.10
CA PHE A 266 -14.32 -1.86 5.58
C PHE A 266 -14.12 -0.38 5.27
N LEU A 267 -15.09 0.29 4.62
CA LEU A 267 -15.00 1.71 4.30
C LEU A 267 -15.10 2.60 5.54
N GLU A 268 -15.96 2.23 6.50
CA GLU A 268 -16.07 2.94 7.79
C GLU A 268 -14.77 2.82 8.59
N GLU A 269 -14.14 1.63 8.62
CA GLU A 269 -12.85 1.43 9.27
C GLU A 269 -11.71 2.18 8.54
N CYS A 270 -11.70 2.15 7.20
CA CYS A 270 -10.75 2.96 6.41
C CYS A 270 -10.86 4.44 6.75
N LEU A 271 -12.08 4.95 6.93
CA LEU A 271 -12.32 6.34 7.31
C LEU A 271 -11.82 6.65 8.72
N ALA A 272 -12.13 5.77 9.69
CA ALA A 272 -11.68 5.91 11.08
C ALA A 272 -10.15 5.89 11.21
N LEU A 273 -9.47 5.10 10.38
CA LEU A 273 -8.01 5.01 10.31
C LEU A 273 -7.36 6.14 9.51
N GLY A 274 -8.13 6.92 8.74
CA GLY A 274 -7.59 7.93 7.83
C GLY A 274 -6.90 7.34 6.58
N SER A 275 -7.34 6.16 6.12
CA SER A 275 -6.82 5.45 4.93
C SER A 275 -7.29 6.14 3.64
N CYS A 276 -6.80 7.36 3.42
CA CYS A 276 -7.32 8.25 2.40
C CYS A 276 -7.03 7.78 0.98
N LEU A 277 -5.90 7.09 0.75
CA LEU A 277 -5.55 6.56 -0.56
C LEU A 277 -6.46 5.38 -0.92
N THR A 278 -6.73 4.49 0.04
CA THR A 278 -7.64 3.36 -0.13
C THR A 278 -9.06 3.82 -0.50
N LEU A 279 -9.60 4.77 0.25
CA LEU A 279 -10.91 5.38 -0.03
C LEU A 279 -10.94 6.09 -1.39
N TYR A 280 -9.84 6.73 -1.79
CA TYR A 280 -9.71 7.35 -3.10
C TYR A 280 -9.74 6.33 -4.24
N VAL A 281 -9.04 5.19 -4.10
CA VAL A 281 -9.07 4.12 -5.11
C VAL A 281 -10.49 3.55 -5.24
N TYR A 282 -11.18 3.31 -4.13
CA TYR A 282 -12.58 2.88 -4.17
C TYR A 282 -13.49 3.89 -4.86
N LEU A 283 -13.33 5.19 -4.57
CA LEU A 283 -14.05 6.26 -5.27
C LEU A 283 -13.83 6.18 -6.80
N LEU A 284 -12.58 6.01 -7.24
CA LEU A 284 -12.26 5.86 -8.66
C LEU A 284 -12.86 4.58 -9.26
N GLN A 285 -12.87 3.46 -8.54
CA GLN A 285 -13.51 2.22 -8.99
C GLN A 285 -15.02 2.42 -9.20
N CYS A 286 -15.71 3.11 -8.28
CA CYS A 286 -17.13 3.43 -8.42
C CYS A 286 -17.41 4.34 -9.62
N LEU A 287 -16.61 5.38 -9.82
CA LEU A 287 -16.76 6.30 -10.96
C LEU A 287 -16.51 5.60 -12.30
N ASN A 288 -15.49 4.73 -12.37
CA ASN A 288 -15.16 4.00 -13.60
C ASN A 288 -16.17 2.90 -13.94
N SER A 289 -16.79 2.29 -12.92
CA SER A 289 -17.76 1.19 -13.12
C SER A 289 -19.14 1.70 -13.55
N GLU A 290 -19.54 2.90 -13.13
CA GLU A 290 -20.82 3.51 -13.47
C GLU A 290 -20.65 4.99 -13.87
N GLN A 291 -20.52 5.23 -15.18
CA GLN A 291 -20.33 6.58 -15.74
C GLN A 291 -21.68 7.28 -15.98
N THR A 292 -22.36 7.64 -14.89
CA THR A 292 -23.63 8.39 -14.93
C THR A 292 -23.56 9.62 -14.03
N VAL A 293 -24.22 10.70 -14.46
CA VAL A 293 -24.31 11.96 -13.67
C VAL A 293 -24.89 11.70 -12.27
N LYS A 294 -25.81 10.72 -12.15
CA LYS A 294 -26.39 10.29 -10.88
C LYS A 294 -25.33 9.65 -9.97
N ASN A 295 -24.50 8.77 -10.51
CA ASN A 295 -23.40 8.18 -9.76
C ASN A 295 -22.36 9.24 -9.39
N ASP A 296 -22.04 10.16 -10.28
CA ASP A 296 -21.13 11.29 -10.00
C ASP A 296 -21.63 12.13 -8.81
N MET A 297 -22.93 12.44 -8.75
CA MET A 297 -23.52 13.16 -7.62
C MET A 297 -23.48 12.33 -6.33
N LYS A 298 -23.78 11.03 -6.41
CA LYS A 298 -23.69 10.12 -5.26
C LYS A 298 -22.26 10.09 -4.72
N MET A 299 -21.26 9.97 -5.61
CA MET A 299 -19.85 9.95 -5.25
C MET A 299 -19.36 11.28 -4.70
N LEU A 300 -19.84 12.42 -5.23
CA LEU A 300 -19.60 13.76 -4.68
C LEU A 300 -20.09 13.86 -3.23
N LEU A 301 -21.30 13.38 -2.94
CA LEU A 301 -21.84 13.36 -1.58
C LEU A 301 -21.00 12.46 -0.65
N VAL A 302 -20.61 11.27 -1.11
CA VAL A 302 -19.78 10.34 -0.33
C VAL A 302 -18.42 10.96 0.04
N VAL A 303 -17.67 11.46 -0.94
CA VAL A 303 -16.35 12.06 -0.66
C VAL A 303 -16.46 13.33 0.18
N SER A 304 -17.54 14.10 0.03
CA SER A 304 -17.80 15.27 0.87
C SER A 304 -18.05 14.88 2.33
N GLY A 305 -18.83 13.81 2.59
CA GLY A 305 -19.08 13.30 3.93
C GLY A 305 -17.85 12.68 4.59
N TRP A 306 -16.94 12.07 3.82
CA TRP A 306 -15.65 11.63 4.34
C TRP A 306 -14.74 12.80 4.75
N LEU A 307 -14.68 13.84 3.93
CA LEU A 307 -13.83 15.01 4.21
C LEU A 307 -14.25 15.78 5.49
N GLU A 308 -15.54 15.75 5.83
CA GLU A 308 -16.05 16.33 7.07
C GLU A 308 -15.50 15.62 8.32
N GLN A 309 -15.29 14.29 8.22
CA GLN A 309 -14.90 13.43 9.35
C GLN A 309 -13.38 13.32 9.51
N VAL A 310 -12.61 13.49 8.43
CA VAL A 310 -11.16 13.30 8.46
C VAL A 310 -10.41 14.59 8.82
N TYR A 311 -9.42 14.43 9.70
CA TYR A 311 -8.38 15.43 9.97
C TYR A 311 -7.00 14.72 9.98
N PRO A 312 -6.02 15.11 9.14
CA PRO A 312 -4.75 14.40 9.07
C PRO A 312 -4.00 14.45 10.40
N SER A 313 -3.45 13.31 10.81
CA SER A 313 -2.75 13.16 12.09
C SER A 313 -1.31 13.68 12.05
N SER A 314 -0.73 13.87 10.85
CA SER A 314 0.65 14.30 10.65
C SER A 314 0.86 14.98 9.29
N ALA A 315 2.03 15.61 9.12
CA ALA A 315 2.46 16.20 7.86
C ALA A 315 2.68 15.16 6.73
N GLN A 316 2.85 13.88 7.03
CA GLN A 316 3.00 12.82 6.01
C GLN A 316 1.64 12.44 5.39
N GLU A 317 0.56 12.70 6.11
CA GLU A 317 -0.80 12.29 5.75
C GLU A 317 -1.59 13.39 5.02
N GLU A 318 -1.19 14.65 5.21
CA GLU A 318 -1.95 15.82 4.75
C GLU A 318 -2.12 15.90 3.23
N ALA A 319 -1.10 15.50 2.47
CA ALA A 319 -1.11 15.60 1.01
C ALA A 319 -2.11 14.65 0.33
N LYS A 320 -2.54 13.57 1.01
CA LYS A 320 -3.56 12.64 0.50
C LYS A 320 -4.89 13.35 0.24
N LEU A 321 -5.21 14.39 1.02
CA LEU A 321 -6.47 15.13 0.90
C LEU A 321 -6.59 15.91 -0.42
N PHE A 322 -5.48 16.23 -1.10
CA PHE A 322 -5.54 16.91 -2.39
C PHE A 322 -6.25 16.06 -3.45
N LEU A 323 -6.15 14.73 -3.37
CA LEU A 323 -6.91 13.82 -4.23
C LEU A 323 -8.42 14.01 -4.05
N TRP A 324 -8.87 14.14 -2.80
CA TRP A 324 -10.28 14.35 -2.49
C TRP A 324 -10.75 15.75 -2.89
N TRP A 325 -9.93 16.78 -2.66
CA TRP A 325 -10.24 18.14 -3.11
C TRP A 325 -10.37 18.20 -4.63
N HIS A 326 -9.46 17.55 -5.35
CA HIS A 326 -9.51 17.43 -6.80
C HIS A 326 -10.82 16.77 -7.26
N GLN A 327 -11.22 15.65 -6.66
CA GLN A 327 -12.46 14.96 -7.02
C GLN A 327 -13.71 15.76 -6.67
N ILE A 328 -13.75 16.43 -5.51
CA ILE A 328 -14.86 17.32 -5.17
C ILE A 328 -14.99 18.42 -6.22
N LEU A 329 -13.89 19.07 -6.61
CA LEU A 329 -13.91 20.11 -7.65
C LEU A 329 -14.38 19.56 -9.00
N GLN A 330 -13.86 18.40 -9.41
CA GLN A 330 -14.23 17.76 -10.67
C GLN A 330 -15.71 17.40 -10.73
N LEU A 331 -16.19 16.65 -9.74
CA LEU A 331 -17.57 16.20 -9.69
C LEU A 331 -18.53 17.39 -9.52
N SER A 332 -18.15 18.42 -8.75
CA SER A 332 -18.95 19.66 -8.64
C SER A 332 -19.15 20.32 -10.01
N LEU A 333 -18.10 20.41 -10.83
CA LEU A 333 -18.20 20.98 -12.18
C LEU A 333 -19.13 20.17 -13.07
N ILE A 334 -19.04 18.83 -13.06
CA ILE A 334 -19.93 17.93 -13.82
C ILE A 334 -21.41 18.15 -13.44
N GLN A 335 -21.69 18.34 -12.15
CA GLN A 335 -23.05 18.61 -11.67
C GLN A 335 -23.55 20.00 -12.09
N LEU A 336 -22.68 21.01 -12.08
CA LEU A 336 -23.04 22.37 -12.49
C LEU A 336 -23.31 22.49 -14.00
N GLU A 337 -22.70 21.63 -14.82
CA GLU A 337 -22.98 21.55 -16.26
C GLU A 337 -24.42 21.11 -16.58
N GLN A 338 -25.12 20.49 -15.62
CA GLN A 338 -26.52 20.07 -15.80
C GLN A 338 -27.51 21.24 -15.81
N ASN A 339 -27.11 22.44 -15.35
CA ASN A 339 -27.95 23.63 -15.26
C ASN A 339 -29.26 23.44 -14.47
N ASP A 340 -29.26 22.54 -13.48
CA ASP A 340 -30.36 22.32 -12.55
C ASP A 340 -30.16 23.18 -11.29
N SER A 341 -31.18 23.94 -10.88
CA SER A 341 -31.08 24.87 -9.74
C SER A 341 -30.92 24.16 -8.40
N VAL A 342 -31.56 23.02 -8.19
CA VAL A 342 -31.49 22.22 -6.95
C VAL A 342 -30.12 21.57 -6.82
N LEU A 343 -29.58 21.05 -7.94
CA LEU A 343 -28.21 20.54 -7.97
C LEU A 343 -27.20 21.66 -7.73
N THR A 344 -27.41 22.84 -8.32
CA THR A 344 -26.54 24.01 -8.13
C THR A 344 -26.46 24.41 -6.66
N GLU A 345 -27.59 24.53 -5.96
CA GLU A 345 -27.63 24.83 -4.53
C GLU A 345 -26.87 23.77 -3.70
N SER A 346 -27.09 22.49 -4.02
CA SER A 346 -26.41 21.37 -3.35
C SER A 346 -24.90 21.43 -3.55
N VAL A 347 -24.43 21.75 -4.76
CA VAL A 347 -23.01 21.90 -5.08
C VAL A 347 -22.40 23.10 -4.37
N ILE A 348 -23.08 24.24 -4.33
CA ILE A 348 -22.61 25.44 -3.60
C ILE A 348 -22.39 25.09 -2.12
N ARG A 349 -23.34 24.38 -1.49
CA ARG A 349 -23.20 23.92 -0.10
C ARG A 349 -21.96 23.05 0.10
N ILE A 350 -21.70 22.12 -0.82
CA ILE A 350 -20.52 21.24 -0.76
C ILE A 350 -19.22 22.02 -0.93
N LEU A 351 -19.18 23.01 -1.84
CA LEU A 351 -18.00 23.86 -2.04
C LEU A 351 -17.74 24.77 -0.84
N LEU A 352 -18.78 25.30 -0.21
CA LEU A 352 -18.66 26.08 1.03
C LEU A 352 -18.21 25.21 2.21
N MET A 353 -18.67 23.95 2.29
CA MET A 353 -18.16 22.99 3.26
C MET A 353 -16.66 22.74 3.03
N LEU A 354 -16.25 22.46 1.79
CA LEU A 354 -14.84 22.26 1.43
C LEU A 354 -13.99 23.49 1.83
N GLN A 355 -14.48 24.69 1.52
CA GLN A 355 -13.85 25.96 1.90
C GLN A 355 -13.68 26.09 3.42
N SER A 356 -14.70 25.73 4.20
CA SER A 356 -14.66 25.75 5.66
C SER A 356 -13.64 24.75 6.22
N ARG A 357 -13.63 23.51 5.70
CA ARG A 357 -12.65 22.48 6.08
C ARG A 357 -11.21 22.91 5.78
N GLN A 358 -10.97 23.46 4.59
CA GLN A 358 -9.67 24.00 4.21
C GLN A 358 -9.23 25.16 5.10
N SER A 359 -10.16 26.05 5.48
CA SER A 359 -9.87 27.15 6.41
C SER A 359 -9.46 26.64 7.79
N LEU A 360 -10.17 25.65 8.33
CA LEU A 360 -9.85 25.00 9.61
C LEU A 360 -8.48 24.31 9.55
N MET A 361 -8.20 23.61 8.45
CA MET A 361 -6.92 22.93 8.25
C MET A 361 -5.75 23.91 8.06
N ALA A 362 -6.02 25.16 7.66
CA ALA A 362 -5.01 26.20 7.54
C ALA A 362 -4.61 26.83 8.89
N GLU A 363 -5.29 26.52 10.00
CA GLU A 363 -5.00 27.10 11.31
C GLU A 363 -3.69 26.55 11.92
N GLU A 364 -2.94 27.41 12.60
CA GLU A 364 -1.69 27.04 13.30
C GLU A 364 -1.96 26.26 14.59
N ARG A 365 -3.11 26.51 15.22
CA ARG A 365 -3.53 25.87 16.46
C ARG A 365 -4.95 25.37 16.34
N LEU A 366 -5.14 24.12 16.76
CA LEU A 366 -6.43 23.52 16.98
C LEU A 366 -7.04 24.11 18.25
N SER A 367 -8.15 24.81 18.10
CA SER A 367 -9.03 25.16 19.20
C SER A 367 -10.47 25.25 18.69
N SER A 368 -11.44 24.97 19.54
CA SER A 368 -12.79 25.48 19.33
C SER A 368 -12.88 26.93 19.85
N GLY A 369 -13.12 27.88 18.95
CA GLY A 369 -13.55 29.25 19.29
C GLY A 369 -12.45 30.26 19.66
N ILE A 370 -12.80 31.23 20.51
CA ILE A 370 -12.02 32.45 20.84
C ILE A 370 -10.61 32.12 21.40
N LEU A 371 -10.44 30.96 22.03
CA LEU A 371 -9.19 30.53 22.66
C LEU A 371 -8.04 30.34 21.64
N GLY A 372 -8.30 29.82 20.44
CA GLY A 372 -7.25 29.70 19.41
C GLY A 372 -6.93 31.01 18.75
N ALA A 373 -7.90 31.92 18.64
CA ALA A 373 -7.68 33.26 18.12
C ALA A 373 -6.73 34.09 19.02
N ILE A 374 -6.65 33.78 20.31
CA ILE A 374 -5.67 34.35 21.26
C ILE A 374 -4.41 33.48 21.44
N GLY A 375 -4.21 32.46 20.59
CA GLY A 375 -3.02 31.63 20.61
C GLY A 375 -2.99 30.59 21.73
N LEU A 376 -4.14 30.21 22.30
CA LEU A 376 -4.27 29.10 23.25
C LEU A 376 -4.95 27.92 22.56
N GLY A 377 -4.22 26.82 22.38
CA GLY A 377 -4.70 25.66 21.64
C GLY A 377 -3.58 24.66 21.35
N ARG A 378 -3.96 23.43 21.00
CA ARG A 378 -3.01 22.38 20.62
C ARG A 378 -2.39 22.78 19.29
N ARG A 379 -1.06 22.74 19.18
CA ARG A 379 -0.37 23.00 17.90
C ARG A 379 -0.91 22.04 16.84
N SER A 380 -1.27 22.56 15.67
CA SER A 380 -1.75 21.72 14.57
C SER A 380 -0.61 20.80 14.08
N PRO A 381 -0.91 19.53 13.77
CA PRO A 381 0.09 18.56 13.28
C PRO A 381 0.49 18.80 11.81
N LEU A 382 -0.21 19.71 11.11
CA LEU A 382 -0.05 19.97 9.69
C LEU A 382 1.16 20.87 9.42
N SER A 383 1.76 20.75 8.24
CA SER A 383 2.91 21.56 7.84
C SER A 383 2.52 22.98 7.43
N ASN A 384 3.47 23.91 7.48
CA ASN A 384 3.25 25.26 6.96
C ASN A 384 2.98 25.26 5.44
N ARG A 385 3.64 24.36 4.72
CA ARG A 385 3.46 24.10 3.29
C ARG A 385 2.01 23.72 2.96
N PHE A 386 1.41 22.82 3.74
CA PHE A 386 0.00 22.46 3.61
C PHE A 386 -0.93 23.60 3.95
N ARG A 387 -0.66 24.36 5.03
CA ARG A 387 -1.46 25.53 5.38
C ARG A 387 -1.50 26.57 4.26
N VAL A 388 -0.40 26.78 3.53
CA VAL A 388 -0.37 27.64 2.34
C VAL A 388 -1.33 27.13 1.27
N ALA A 389 -1.28 25.84 0.93
CA ALA A 389 -2.19 25.26 -0.06
C ALA A 389 -3.66 25.33 0.40
N ALA A 390 -3.95 24.94 1.64
CA ALA A 390 -5.29 24.95 2.22
C ALA A 390 -5.88 26.37 2.25
N ARG A 391 -5.12 27.37 2.70
CA ARG A 391 -5.59 28.76 2.77
C ARG A 391 -5.78 29.38 1.39
N SER A 392 -4.92 29.02 0.43
CA SER A 392 -5.04 29.44 -0.96
C SER A 392 -6.31 28.87 -1.61
N MET A 393 -6.57 27.57 -1.44
CA MET A 393 -7.78 26.93 -1.97
C MET A 393 -9.05 27.47 -1.30
N ALA A 394 -9.03 27.69 0.01
CA ALA A 394 -10.17 28.28 0.72
C ALA A 394 -10.48 29.71 0.23
N ALA A 395 -9.44 30.53 0.03
CA ALA A 395 -9.58 31.87 -0.52
C ALA A 395 -10.15 31.83 -1.95
N PHE A 396 -9.63 30.93 -2.79
CA PHE A 396 -10.13 30.73 -4.16
C PHE A 396 -11.62 30.39 -4.17
N LEU A 397 -12.03 29.35 -3.43
CA LEU A 397 -13.43 28.92 -3.38
C LEU A 397 -14.37 30.04 -2.93
N LEU A 398 -13.97 30.81 -1.92
CA LEU A 398 -14.77 31.92 -1.41
C LEU A 398 -14.91 33.07 -2.43
N VAL A 399 -13.90 33.30 -3.27
CA VAL A 399 -14.00 34.25 -4.39
C VAL A 399 -14.91 33.73 -5.50
N GLN A 400 -14.95 32.40 -5.71
CA GLN A 400 -15.80 31.79 -6.74
C GLN A 400 -17.25 31.59 -6.31
N VAL A 401 -17.57 31.72 -5.01
CA VAL A 401 -18.93 31.64 -4.45
C VAL A 401 -19.27 32.97 -3.77
N PRO A 402 -19.66 34.01 -4.53
CA PRO A 402 -19.85 35.36 -3.99
C PRO A 402 -21.01 35.48 -3.00
N ALA A 403 -22.01 34.60 -3.14
CA ALA A 403 -23.19 34.50 -2.28
C ALA A 403 -23.62 33.02 -2.16
N GLU A 404 -24.48 32.69 -1.19
CA GLU A 404 -24.92 31.30 -0.91
C GLU A 404 -25.73 30.66 -2.06
N ASP A 405 -26.20 31.47 -3.01
CA ASP A 405 -26.95 31.08 -4.20
C ASP A 405 -26.21 31.42 -5.52
N GLN A 406 -24.97 31.93 -5.45
CA GLN A 406 -24.23 32.40 -6.62
C GLN A 406 -22.87 31.72 -6.77
N ILE A 407 -22.55 31.36 -8.01
CA ILE A 407 -21.28 30.72 -8.36
C ILE A 407 -20.71 31.27 -9.66
N ARG A 408 -19.42 31.58 -9.67
CA ARG A 408 -18.71 32.11 -10.84
C ARG A 408 -18.27 30.96 -11.74
N LEU A 409 -19.03 30.70 -12.80
CA LEU A 409 -18.69 29.68 -13.81
C LEU A 409 -18.02 30.23 -15.07
N LYS A 410 -18.09 31.54 -15.28
CA LYS A 410 -17.50 32.20 -16.45
C LYS A 410 -16.56 33.34 -16.02
N PRO A 411 -15.54 33.65 -16.83
CA PRO A 411 -14.75 34.87 -16.69
C PRO A 411 -15.62 36.13 -16.60
N SER A 412 -15.15 37.12 -15.84
CA SER A 412 -15.77 38.46 -15.78
C SER A 412 -14.75 39.54 -16.10
N SER A 413 -15.21 40.70 -16.57
CA SER A 413 -14.34 41.85 -16.85
C SER A 413 -13.70 42.42 -15.58
N GLU A 414 -14.45 42.40 -14.47
CA GLU A 414 -14.00 42.83 -13.15
C GLU A 414 -14.29 41.75 -12.11
N LEU A 415 -13.48 41.73 -11.05
CA LEU A 415 -13.65 40.81 -9.92
C LEU A 415 -14.31 41.55 -8.75
N HIS A 416 -15.60 41.33 -8.55
CA HIS A 416 -16.32 41.85 -7.39
C HIS A 416 -16.12 40.91 -6.20
N LEU A 417 -15.45 41.42 -5.16
CA LEU A 417 -15.11 40.65 -3.97
C LEU A 417 -16.12 40.93 -2.85
N ALA A 418 -16.79 39.88 -2.37
CA ALA A 418 -17.56 39.97 -1.14
C ALA A 418 -16.65 40.34 0.05
N PRO A 419 -17.14 41.04 1.08
CA PRO A 419 -16.32 41.48 2.22
C PRO A 419 -15.54 40.33 2.88
N LYS A 420 -16.17 39.15 3.00
CA LYS A 420 -15.54 37.93 3.54
C LYS A 420 -14.40 37.44 2.66
N ALA A 421 -14.56 37.47 1.33
CA ALA A 421 -13.52 37.10 0.37
C ALA A 421 -12.33 38.07 0.44
N GLN A 422 -12.59 39.38 0.53
CA GLN A 422 -11.56 40.39 0.70
C GLN A 422 -10.76 40.19 2.00
N GLN A 423 -11.43 39.85 3.10
CA GLN A 423 -10.79 39.57 4.38
C GLN A 423 -9.85 38.35 4.29
N VAL A 424 -10.30 37.25 3.67
CA VAL A 424 -9.49 36.03 3.53
C VAL A 424 -8.29 36.28 2.61
N LEU A 425 -8.46 37.03 1.51
CA LEU A 425 -7.34 37.41 0.64
C LEU A 425 -6.30 38.27 1.34
N THR A 426 -6.76 39.24 2.15
CA THR A 426 -5.86 40.09 2.96
C THR A 426 -5.10 39.23 3.98
N ALA A 427 -5.76 38.24 4.57
CA ALA A 427 -5.12 37.31 5.50
C ALA A 427 -4.15 36.32 4.82
N LEU A 428 -4.35 35.98 3.55
CA LEU A 428 -3.40 35.19 2.76
C LEU A 428 -2.17 36.04 2.40
N GLU A 429 -2.37 37.30 2.00
CA GLU A 429 -1.30 38.25 1.71
C GLU A 429 -0.43 38.55 2.92
N SER A 430 -1.02 38.69 4.11
CA SER A 430 -0.27 38.92 5.34
C SER A 430 0.63 37.75 5.75
N MET A 431 0.38 36.53 5.26
CA MET A 431 1.29 35.39 5.51
C MET A 431 2.69 35.64 4.97
N THR A 432 2.84 36.43 3.91
CA THR A 432 4.15 36.78 3.33
C THR A 432 5.04 37.54 4.33
N LEU A 433 4.45 38.25 5.28
CA LEU A 433 5.17 39.00 6.31
C LEU A 433 5.57 38.12 7.52
N SER A 434 5.02 36.90 7.61
CA SER A 434 5.28 36.00 8.74
C SER A 434 6.55 35.18 8.52
N LYS A 435 7.42 35.15 9.53
CA LYS A 435 8.66 34.36 9.53
C LYS A 435 8.42 32.87 9.28
N GLN A 436 7.23 32.36 9.60
CA GLN A 436 6.88 30.95 9.44
C GLN A 436 6.71 30.52 7.96
N TYR A 437 6.48 31.48 7.07
CA TYR A 437 6.14 31.23 5.66
C TYR A 437 7.14 31.85 4.68
N VAL A 438 8.33 32.24 5.15
CA VAL A 438 9.38 32.87 4.33
C VAL A 438 9.74 31.99 3.13
N GLU A 439 9.85 30.67 3.33
CA GLU A 439 10.16 29.71 2.27
C GLU A 439 9.04 29.52 1.24
N TYR A 440 7.84 30.05 1.49
CA TYR A 440 6.65 29.88 0.66
C TYR A 440 6.12 31.20 0.08
N GLN A 441 6.86 32.31 0.22
CA GLN A 441 6.41 33.64 -0.22
C GLN A 441 6.04 33.67 -1.70
N ASP A 442 6.87 33.08 -2.57
CA ASP A 442 6.61 33.03 -4.00
C ASP A 442 5.31 32.26 -4.30
N GLN A 443 5.10 31.11 -3.67
CA GLN A 443 3.89 30.30 -3.83
C GLN A 443 2.64 31.06 -3.36
N ILE A 444 2.74 31.82 -2.26
CA ILE A 444 1.66 32.67 -1.75
C ILE A 444 1.34 33.80 -2.75
N LEU A 445 2.37 34.50 -3.26
CA LEU A 445 2.18 35.60 -4.22
C LEU A 445 1.57 35.11 -5.54
N HIS A 446 2.03 33.96 -6.05
CA HIS A 446 1.45 33.35 -7.23
C HIS A 446 -0.01 32.90 -6.99
N ALA A 447 -0.33 32.38 -5.80
CA ALA A 447 -1.70 32.06 -5.44
C ALA A 447 -2.59 33.31 -5.42
N LEU A 448 -2.14 34.40 -4.80
CA LEU A 448 -2.86 35.67 -4.80
C LEU A 448 -3.09 36.23 -6.20
N GLN A 449 -2.07 36.20 -7.06
CA GLN A 449 -2.18 36.63 -8.44
C GLN A 449 -3.23 35.80 -9.19
N PHE A 450 -3.21 34.47 -9.01
CA PHE A 450 -4.17 33.57 -9.63
C PHE A 450 -5.60 33.88 -9.18
N ILE A 451 -5.82 34.04 -7.86
CA ILE A 451 -7.16 34.23 -7.30
C ILE A 451 -7.73 35.62 -7.66
N ARG A 452 -6.88 36.66 -7.69
CA ARG A 452 -7.29 38.04 -8.02
C ARG A 452 -7.57 38.24 -9.52
N HIS A 453 -7.22 37.29 -10.39
CA HIS A 453 -7.40 37.43 -11.82
C HIS A 453 -8.89 37.27 -12.23
N PRO A 454 -9.56 38.31 -12.79
CA PRO A 454 -10.99 38.25 -13.14
C PRO A 454 -11.34 37.15 -14.14
N GLY A 455 -10.37 36.80 -15.00
CA GLY A 455 -10.51 35.73 -15.98
C GLY A 455 -10.55 34.31 -15.40
N HIS A 456 -10.16 34.13 -14.13
CA HIS A 456 -10.27 32.83 -13.48
C HIS A 456 -11.63 32.67 -12.78
N CYS A 457 -12.28 31.55 -13.04
CA CYS A 457 -13.56 31.14 -12.45
C CYS A 457 -13.42 29.75 -11.80
N LEU A 458 -14.52 29.17 -11.29
CA LEU A 458 -14.50 27.84 -10.67
C LEU A 458 -13.90 26.75 -11.58
N GLN A 459 -14.07 26.85 -12.90
CA GLN A 459 -13.52 25.90 -13.87
C GLN A 459 -11.99 25.78 -13.76
N ASN A 460 -11.31 26.85 -13.32
CA ASN A 460 -9.87 26.88 -13.13
C ASN A 460 -9.43 26.29 -11.77
N GLY A 461 -10.36 25.85 -10.91
CA GLY A 461 -10.04 25.35 -9.57
C GLY A 461 -9.15 24.10 -9.58
N LYS A 462 -9.34 23.19 -10.53
CA LYS A 462 -8.47 22.00 -10.68
C LYS A 462 -7.05 22.41 -11.09
N SER A 463 -6.92 23.28 -12.08
CA SER A 463 -5.62 23.81 -12.52
C SER A 463 -4.92 24.61 -11.42
N PHE A 464 -5.69 25.30 -10.57
CA PHE A 464 -5.14 26.01 -9.41
C PHE A 464 -4.58 25.04 -8.37
N LEU A 465 -5.34 23.99 -8.05
CA LEU A 465 -4.87 22.93 -7.16
C LEU A 465 -3.61 22.25 -7.72
N ALA A 466 -3.59 21.96 -9.03
CA ALA A 466 -2.42 21.43 -9.72
C ALA A 466 -1.19 22.35 -9.58
N LEU A 467 -1.37 23.67 -9.77
CA LEU A 467 -0.30 24.65 -9.58
C LEU A 467 0.26 24.63 -8.15
N LEU A 468 -0.62 24.55 -7.15
CA LEU A 468 -0.22 24.45 -5.74
C LEU A 468 0.53 23.16 -5.48
N VAL A 469 -0.01 22.00 -5.88
CA VAL A 469 0.60 20.68 -5.71
C VAL A 469 1.96 20.59 -6.41
N ASN A 470 2.09 21.11 -7.63
CA ASN A 470 3.35 21.08 -8.38
C ASN A 470 4.46 21.86 -7.68
N ARG A 471 4.13 22.97 -7.02
CA ARG A 471 5.10 23.82 -6.32
C ARG A 471 5.34 23.38 -4.89
N LEU A 472 4.31 22.86 -4.24
CA LEU A 472 4.29 22.56 -2.82
C LEU A 472 4.31 21.07 -2.52
N TYR A 473 4.35 20.14 -3.48
CA TYR A 473 4.48 18.69 -3.25
C TYR A 473 5.07 17.96 -4.49
N PRO A 474 6.13 18.46 -5.17
CA PRO A 474 6.70 17.81 -6.36
C PRO A 474 7.17 16.36 -6.11
N GLU A 475 7.57 16.04 -4.87
CA GLU A 475 8.04 14.72 -4.47
C GLU A 475 6.92 13.69 -4.19
N VAL A 476 5.65 14.10 -4.22
CA VAL A 476 4.52 13.22 -3.88
C VAL A 476 3.88 12.64 -5.16
N HIS A 477 4.29 11.44 -5.54
CA HIS A 477 3.94 10.83 -6.84
C HIS A 477 2.51 10.34 -6.98
N TYR A 478 1.80 10.01 -5.88
CA TYR A 478 0.38 9.68 -5.98
C TYR A 478 -0.47 10.88 -6.44
N LEU A 479 0.07 12.10 -6.41
CA LEU A 479 -0.58 13.31 -6.91
C LEU A 479 -0.29 13.59 -8.40
N ASP A 480 0.47 12.74 -9.09
CA ASP A 480 0.89 12.98 -10.47
C ASP A 480 -0.29 13.14 -11.44
N ASN A 481 -1.46 12.55 -11.15
CA ASN A 481 -2.66 12.70 -11.97
C ASN A 481 -3.38 14.05 -11.81
N ILE A 482 -3.04 14.84 -10.79
CA ILE A 482 -3.55 16.21 -10.62
C ILE A 482 -2.71 17.20 -11.43
N ARG A 483 -1.45 16.85 -11.72
CA ARG A 483 -0.47 17.71 -12.42
C ARG A 483 -0.79 17.80 -13.90
#